data_AF-A0A5C3R470-F1
#
_entry.id   AF-A0A5C3R470-F1
#
_cell.length_a   1.000
_cell.length_b   1.000
_cell.length_c   1.000
_cell.angle_alpha   90.00
_cell.angle_beta   90.00
_cell.angle_gamma   90.00
#
_symmetry.space_group_name_H-M   'P 1'
#
loop_
_entity.id
_entity.type
_entity.pdbx_description
1 polymer ?
#
loop_
_entity_poly.entity_id
_entity_poly.type
_entity_poly.pdbx_seq_one_letter_code
_entity_poly.pdbx_strand_id
1 'polypeptide(L)'
;MNLACALPTRALLARTLARRIIKPRVAHKSTTTFDTDACGIPKAPTWSVVDLLSSYPSPKLSASTFDHLHQLSALQTPESGTQEYESVKRELESLVKLVEAVKCLETDAEVGGDIPDGRIWKKGTGLRFADSDAQLPEDERGQALLKHAQRTFNGFYEVEADRRS
;
A
#
# COMPACT_ATOMS: atom_id res chain seq x y z
N MET A 1 67.85 -26.68 44.79
CA MET A 1 66.85 -26.71 45.88
C MET A 1 65.51 -27.00 45.22
N ASN A 2 65.11 -28.27 45.09
CA ASN A 2 64.33 -29.05 46.08
C ASN A 2 62.92 -28.43 46.21
N LEU A 3 61.79 -29.10 45.93
CA LEU A 3 61.45 -30.52 46.02
C LEU A 3 60.21 -30.83 45.15
N ALA A 4 60.14 -32.09 44.70
CA ALA A 4 58.93 -32.77 44.27
C ALA A 4 58.02 -33.12 45.46
N CYS A 5 56.71 -33.26 45.21
CA CYS A 5 55.69 -34.09 45.91
C CYS A 5 54.31 -33.50 45.61
N ALA A 6 53.20 -34.19 45.34
CA ALA A 6 52.87 -35.61 45.23
C ALA A 6 51.49 -35.68 44.52
N LEU A 7 51.21 -36.76 43.80
CA LEU A 7 49.85 -37.12 43.36
C LEU A 7 49.04 -37.67 44.56
N PRO A 8 47.70 -37.60 44.50
CA PRO A 8 46.98 -38.86 44.35
C PRO A 8 45.75 -38.82 43.42
N THR A 9 45.69 -39.81 42.53
CA THR A 9 44.64 -40.84 42.42
C THR A 9 43.15 -40.45 42.35
N ARG A 10 42.57 -40.68 41.16
CA ARG A 10 41.25 -41.25 40.84
C ARG A 10 40.00 -40.67 41.53
N ALA A 11 39.08 -40.15 40.71
CA ALA A 11 37.71 -40.68 40.63
C ALA A 11 37.05 -40.29 39.30
N LEU A 12 36.82 -41.28 38.44
CA LEU A 12 35.87 -41.23 37.34
C LEU A 12 34.46 -41.14 37.94
N LEU A 13 33.69 -40.11 37.59
CA LEU A 13 32.24 -40.18 37.72
C LEU A 13 31.58 -39.69 36.43
N ALA A 14 30.78 -40.59 35.89
CA ALA A 14 30.13 -40.53 34.59
C ALA A 14 29.17 -39.35 34.48
N ARG A 15 29.28 -38.60 33.37
CA ARG A 15 28.23 -37.67 32.94
C ARG A 15 27.07 -38.48 32.38
N THR A 16 26.06 -38.70 33.20
CA THR A 16 24.77 -39.23 32.76
C THR A 16 24.07 -38.19 31.89
N LEU A 17 23.86 -38.54 30.62
CA LEU A 17 22.99 -37.78 29.71
C LEU A 17 21.54 -37.97 30.15
N ALA A 18 21.00 -37.02 30.90
CA ALA A 18 19.57 -36.95 31.16
C ALA A 18 18.86 -36.60 29.84
N ARG A 19 18.30 -37.61 29.17
CA ARG A 19 17.36 -37.44 28.07
C ARG A 19 16.15 -36.67 28.59
N ARG A 20 16.02 -35.39 28.24
CA ARG A 20 14.76 -34.66 28.37
C ARG A 20 13.74 -35.35 27.49
N ILE A 21 12.80 -36.05 28.11
CA ILE A 21 11.60 -36.56 27.47
C ILE A 21 10.78 -35.34 27.08
N ILE A 22 10.84 -34.98 25.79
CA ILE A 22 9.96 -33.99 25.19
C ILE A 22 8.56 -34.63 25.18
N LYS A 23 7.71 -34.21 26.12
CA LYS A 23 6.28 -34.56 26.05
C LYS A 23 5.73 -33.93 24.76
N PRO A 24 5.07 -34.70 23.87
CA PRO A 24 4.38 -34.08 22.76
C PRO A 24 3.29 -33.18 23.34
N ARG A 25 3.38 -31.87 23.07
CA ARG A 25 2.23 -30.98 23.19
C ARG A 25 1.18 -31.51 22.21
N VAL A 26 0.14 -32.14 22.74
CA VAL A 26 -1.09 -32.37 21.99
C VAL A 26 -1.62 -30.99 21.66
N ALA A 27 -1.38 -30.55 20.43
CA ALA A 27 -1.97 -29.33 19.90
C ALA A 27 -3.48 -29.55 19.84
N HIS A 28 -4.22 -28.81 20.66
CA HIS A 28 -5.67 -28.70 20.53
C HIS A 28 -5.98 -28.11 19.16
N LYS A 29 -6.38 -28.96 18.21
CA LYS A 29 -7.09 -28.50 17.02
C LYS A 29 -8.53 -28.26 17.46
N SER A 30 -8.91 -27.00 17.71
CA SER A 30 -10.32 -26.62 17.71
C SER A 30 -10.81 -26.68 16.27
N THR A 31 -11.16 -27.87 15.80
CA THR A 31 -11.89 -28.05 14.53
C THR A 31 -13.30 -27.52 14.74
N THR A 32 -13.55 -26.29 14.30
CA THR A 32 -14.90 -25.79 14.05
C THR A 32 -15.50 -26.66 12.93
N THR A 33 -16.40 -27.57 13.28
CA THR A 33 -17.10 -28.43 12.31
C THR A 33 -18.18 -27.61 11.64
N PHE A 34 -17.90 -27.11 10.43
CA PHE A 34 -18.90 -26.45 9.59
C PHE A 34 -19.85 -27.50 8.98
N ASP A 35 -21.14 -27.16 8.87
CA ASP A 35 -22.11 -27.99 8.16
C ASP A 35 -21.71 -28.05 6.68
N THR A 36 -21.36 -29.25 6.23
CA THR A 36 -20.83 -29.53 4.89
C THR A 36 -21.79 -30.45 4.14
N ASP A 37 -21.87 -30.30 2.83
CA ASP A 37 -22.64 -31.21 1.96
C ASP A 37 -21.92 -32.55 1.78
N ALA A 38 -22.56 -33.53 1.13
CA ALA A 38 -21.98 -34.83 0.80
C ALA A 38 -20.66 -34.75 0.02
N CYS A 39 -20.41 -33.62 -0.68
CA CYS A 39 -19.17 -33.31 -1.39
C CYS A 39 -18.10 -32.59 -0.52
N GLY A 40 -18.35 -32.36 0.78
CA GLY A 40 -17.42 -31.66 1.68
C GLY A 40 -17.39 -30.14 1.53
N ILE A 41 -18.31 -29.55 0.78
CA ILE A 41 -18.42 -28.09 0.59
C ILE A 41 -19.24 -27.50 1.75
N PRO A 42 -18.79 -26.42 2.41
CA PRO A 42 -19.58 -25.75 3.44
C PRO A 42 -20.91 -25.25 2.89
N LYS A 43 -22.02 -25.57 3.57
CA LYS A 43 -23.37 -25.11 3.20
C LYS A 43 -23.59 -23.62 3.50
N ALA A 44 -22.74 -23.06 4.35
CA ALA A 44 -22.71 -21.64 4.68
C ALA A 44 -21.30 -21.07 4.40
N PRO A 45 -21.20 -19.80 3.98
CA PRO A 45 -19.90 -19.16 3.77
C PRO A 45 -19.13 -19.10 5.09
N THR A 46 -17.87 -19.54 5.07
CA THR A 46 -17.00 -19.53 6.27
C THR A 46 -16.64 -18.11 6.71
N TRP A 47 -16.64 -17.17 5.76
CA TRP A 47 -16.43 -15.75 6.00
C TRP A 47 -17.10 -14.93 4.89
N SER A 48 -17.44 -13.69 5.20
CA SER A 48 -17.96 -12.70 4.24
C SER A 48 -16.91 -11.63 3.99
N VAL A 49 -16.71 -11.28 2.72
CA VAL A 49 -15.85 -10.15 2.32
C VAL A 49 -16.40 -8.84 2.89
N VAL A 50 -17.73 -8.69 2.97
CA VAL A 50 -18.37 -7.50 3.52
C VAL A 50 -18.06 -7.36 5.01
N ASP A 51 -18.08 -8.47 5.76
CA ASP A 51 -17.76 -8.47 7.19
C ASP A 51 -16.27 -8.15 7.41
N LEU A 52 -15.39 -8.70 6.57
CA LEU A 52 -13.97 -8.40 6.58
C LEU A 52 -13.72 -6.91 6.30
N LEU A 53 -14.30 -6.36 5.23
CA LEU A 53 -14.13 -4.95 4.87
C LEU A 53 -14.75 -4.00 5.90
N SER A 54 -15.82 -4.42 6.57
CA SER A 54 -16.47 -3.65 7.63
C SER A 54 -15.59 -3.56 8.88
N SER A 55 -14.77 -4.59 9.15
CA SER A 55 -13.90 -4.67 10.33
C SER A 55 -12.73 -3.67 10.33
N TYR A 56 -12.34 -3.13 9.16
CA TYR A 56 -11.25 -2.17 9.08
C TYR A 56 -11.62 -0.79 9.64
N PRO A 57 -10.66 -0.06 10.22
CA PRO A 57 -10.89 1.30 10.71
C PRO A 57 -11.26 2.23 9.56
N SER A 58 -12.25 3.09 9.78
CA SER A 58 -12.67 4.11 8.80
C SER A 58 -12.09 5.46 9.22
N PRO A 59 -10.98 5.92 8.61
CA PRO A 59 -10.39 7.20 8.98
C PRO A 59 -11.33 8.33 8.57
N LYS A 60 -11.52 9.30 9.47
CA LYS A 60 -12.33 10.49 9.19
C LYS A 60 -11.45 11.60 8.63
N LEU A 61 -11.93 12.26 7.59
CA LEU A 61 -11.24 13.39 6.98
C LEU A 61 -11.62 14.68 7.71
N SER A 62 -10.62 15.48 8.07
CA SER A 62 -10.87 16.83 8.55
C SER A 62 -11.39 17.68 7.38
N ALA A 63 -12.20 18.70 7.69
CA ALA A 63 -12.71 19.62 6.67
C ALA A 63 -11.56 20.34 5.93
N SER A 64 -10.52 20.74 6.67
CA SER A 64 -9.35 21.39 6.08
C SER A 64 -8.58 20.49 5.11
N THR A 65 -8.45 19.19 5.39
CA THR A 65 -7.81 18.25 4.46
C THR A 65 -8.67 18.04 3.22
N PHE A 66 -9.99 17.96 3.38
CA PHE A 66 -10.91 17.83 2.25
C PHE A 66 -10.82 19.05 1.31
N ASP A 67 -10.87 20.26 1.86
CA ASP A 67 -10.76 21.50 1.09
C ASP A 67 -9.39 21.61 0.40
N HIS A 68 -8.33 21.20 1.11
CA HIS A 68 -6.98 21.18 0.56
C HIS A 68 -6.84 20.21 -0.62
N LEU A 69 -7.47 19.03 -0.56
CA LEU A 69 -7.47 18.06 -1.65
C LEU A 69 -8.19 18.59 -2.89
N HIS A 70 -9.34 19.27 -2.71
CA HIS A 70 -10.03 19.93 -3.81
C HIS A 70 -9.17 21.02 -4.45
N GLN A 71 -8.48 21.82 -3.62
CA GLN A 71 -7.55 22.84 -4.12
C GLN A 71 -6.38 22.24 -4.92
N LEU A 72 -5.75 21.16 -4.42
CA LEU A 72 -4.65 20.49 -5.12
C LEU A 72 -5.10 19.85 -6.44
N SER A 73 -6.36 19.42 -6.50
CA SER A 73 -6.96 18.84 -7.69
C SER A 73 -7.51 19.91 -8.64
N ALA A 74 -7.32 21.20 -8.34
CA ALA A 74 -7.91 22.33 -9.06
C ALA A 74 -9.44 22.22 -9.24
N LEU A 75 -10.12 21.61 -8.27
CA LEU A 75 -11.57 21.48 -8.23
C LEU A 75 -12.18 22.57 -7.36
N GLN A 76 -13.41 22.97 -7.70
CA GLN A 76 -14.22 23.79 -6.81
C GLN A 76 -14.72 22.92 -5.66
N THR A 77 -14.54 23.40 -4.43
CA THR A 77 -15.05 22.73 -3.23
C THR A 77 -16.54 23.03 -3.07
N PRO A 78 -17.40 22.02 -2.84
CA PRO A 78 -18.79 22.28 -2.51
C PRO A 78 -18.91 23.04 -1.18
N GLU A 79 -20.00 23.78 -0.99
CA GLU A 79 -20.21 24.57 0.23
C GLU A 79 -20.32 23.66 1.47
N SER A 80 -19.64 24.05 2.55
CA SER A 80 -19.64 23.31 3.81
C SER A 80 -21.05 23.16 4.38
N GLY A 81 -21.43 21.94 4.71
CA GLY A 81 -22.75 21.61 5.26
C GLY A 81 -23.83 21.33 4.22
N THR A 82 -23.50 21.37 2.92
CA THR A 82 -24.38 20.84 1.87
C THR A 82 -24.41 19.31 1.88
N GLN A 83 -25.49 18.72 1.37
CA GLN A 83 -25.61 17.27 1.22
C GLN A 83 -24.52 16.72 0.27
N GLU A 84 -24.17 17.50 -0.76
CA GLU A 84 -23.12 17.14 -1.72
C GLU A 84 -21.75 17.05 -1.05
N TYR A 85 -21.41 18.02 -0.20
CA TYR A 85 -20.18 17.99 0.60
C TYR A 85 -20.06 16.71 1.42
N GLU A 86 -21.12 16.35 2.16
CA GLU A 86 -21.11 15.15 3.00
C GLU A 86 -21.09 13.85 2.19
N SER A 87 -21.73 13.82 1.01
CA SER A 87 -21.70 12.66 0.12
C SER A 87 -20.29 12.40 -0.40
N VAL A 88 -19.68 13.42 -1.01
CA VAL A 88 -18.34 13.32 -1.59
C VAL A 88 -17.30 13.00 -0.52
N LYS A 89 -17.43 13.63 0.66
CA LYS A 89 -16.56 13.35 1.79
C LYS A 89 -16.66 11.90 2.26
N ARG A 90 -17.87 11.36 2.39
CA ARG A 90 -18.09 9.96 2.79
C ARG A 90 -17.53 8.99 1.75
N GLU A 91 -17.69 9.29 0.46
CA GLU A 91 -17.12 8.49 -0.61
C GLU A 91 -15.59 8.46 -0.53
N LEU A 92 -14.95 9.61 -0.30
CA LEU A 92 -13.50 9.68 -0.15
C LEU A 92 -13.02 8.90 1.08
N GLU A 93 -13.71 9.03 2.22
CA GLU A 93 -13.41 8.25 3.44
C GLU A 93 -13.51 6.74 3.19
N SER A 94 -14.51 6.30 2.42
CA SER A 94 -14.67 4.89 2.05
C SER A 94 -13.53 4.39 1.16
N LEU A 95 -13.02 5.21 0.24
CA LEU A 95 -11.86 4.86 -0.59
C LEU A 95 -10.59 4.79 0.25
N VAL A 96 -10.38 5.75 1.15
CA VAL A 96 -9.22 5.76 2.05
C VAL A 96 -9.23 4.53 2.95
N LYS A 97 -10.40 4.13 3.48
CA LYS A 97 -10.55 2.90 4.27
C LYS A 97 -9.99 1.67 3.55
N LEU A 98 -10.24 1.54 2.25
CA LEU A 98 -9.78 0.41 1.46
C LEU A 98 -8.25 0.42 1.29
N VAL A 99 -7.66 1.61 1.09
CA VAL A 99 -6.20 1.76 0.99
C VAL A 99 -5.51 1.49 2.32
N GLU A 100 -6.10 1.91 3.43
CA GLU A 100 -5.60 1.59 4.77
C GLU A 100 -5.63 0.09 5.06
N ALA A 101 -6.66 -0.63 4.59
CA ALA A 101 -6.72 -2.08 4.74
C ALA A 101 -5.54 -2.81 4.05
N VAL A 102 -5.05 -2.28 2.93
CA VAL A 102 -3.86 -2.83 2.25
C VAL A 102 -2.61 -2.64 3.09
N LYS A 103 -2.49 -1.53 3.82
CA LYS A 103 -1.35 -1.28 4.73
C LYS A 103 -1.33 -2.24 5.92
N CYS A 104 -2.47 -2.83 6.28
CA CYS A 104 -2.54 -3.82 7.35
C CYS A 104 -2.03 -5.21 6.93
N LEU A 105 -1.73 -5.44 5.65
CA LEU A 105 -1.19 -6.70 5.17
C LEU A 105 0.32 -6.76 5.42
N GLU A 106 0.76 -7.83 6.07
CA GLU A 106 2.18 -8.15 6.15
C GLU A 106 2.64 -8.60 4.75
N THR A 107 3.41 -7.77 4.07
CA THR A 107 4.06 -8.14 2.82
C THR A 107 5.36 -8.86 3.16
N ASP A 108 5.53 -10.10 2.71
CA ASP A 108 6.80 -10.83 2.77
C ASP A 108 7.85 -10.05 1.97
N ALA A 109 8.63 -9.22 2.66
CA ALA A 109 9.64 -8.32 2.08
C ALA A 109 10.86 -9.06 1.47
N GLU A 110 10.80 -10.38 1.31
CA GLU A 110 11.94 -11.22 0.94
C GLU A 110 12.13 -11.42 -0.57
N VAL A 111 11.24 -10.92 -1.43
CA VAL A 111 11.49 -10.84 -2.88
C VAL A 111 11.80 -9.39 -3.27
N GLY A 112 12.93 -8.89 -2.76
CA GLY A 112 13.50 -7.60 -3.11
C GLY A 112 12.79 -6.43 -2.44
N GLY A 113 13.44 -5.83 -1.44
CA GLY A 113 12.95 -4.66 -0.69
C GLY A 113 12.83 -3.35 -1.47
N ASP A 114 12.46 -3.42 -2.75
CA ASP A 114 12.05 -2.29 -3.56
C ASP A 114 10.53 -2.25 -3.57
N ILE A 115 9.96 -1.15 -3.05
CA ILE A 115 8.75 -0.59 -3.65
C ILE A 115 8.96 -0.70 -5.16
N PRO A 116 8.09 -1.35 -5.97
CA PRO A 116 8.32 -1.45 -7.40
C PRO A 116 8.34 -0.04 -7.97
N ASP A 117 9.56 0.46 -8.12
CA ASP A 117 9.84 1.83 -8.45
C ASP A 117 9.47 2.00 -9.92
N GLY A 118 8.72 3.06 -10.23
CA GLY A 118 8.35 3.43 -11.61
C GLY A 118 9.56 3.67 -12.52
N ARG A 119 10.76 3.59 -11.95
CA ARG A 119 12.07 3.68 -12.61
C ARG A 119 12.78 2.32 -12.72
N ILE A 120 12.24 1.23 -12.17
CA ILE A 120 12.78 -0.12 -12.35
C ILE A 120 12.27 -0.67 -13.68
N TRP A 121 13.04 -0.34 -14.69
CA TRP A 121 12.93 -0.94 -15.99
C TRP A 121 13.74 -2.25 -15.98
N LYS A 122 13.16 -3.33 -16.52
CA LYS A 122 13.91 -4.61 -16.66
C LYS A 122 15.17 -4.34 -17.50
N LYS A 123 16.27 -5.03 -17.23
CA LYS A 123 17.53 -4.86 -18.00
C LYS A 123 17.24 -5.04 -19.51
N GLY A 124 17.56 -4.02 -20.32
CA GLY A 124 17.22 -3.95 -21.75
C GLY A 124 16.00 -3.07 -22.06
N THR A 125 15.34 -2.53 -21.05
CA THR A 125 14.26 -1.55 -21.17
C THR A 125 14.84 -0.22 -20.68
N GLY A 126 15.02 0.74 -21.58
CA GLY A 126 15.48 2.09 -21.26
C GLY A 126 14.67 3.09 -22.09
N LEU A 127 14.57 4.33 -21.62
CA LEU A 127 13.88 5.36 -22.39
C LEU A 127 14.75 5.77 -23.57
N ARG A 128 14.29 5.51 -24.79
CA ARG A 128 14.91 6.08 -25.99
C ARG A 128 14.58 7.56 -25.99
N PHE A 129 15.60 8.41 -25.82
CA PHE A 129 15.45 9.82 -26.14
C PHE A 129 15.16 9.90 -27.64
N ALA A 130 14.08 10.59 -28.02
CA ALA A 130 13.84 10.88 -29.42
C ALA A 130 15.01 11.75 -29.91
N ASP A 131 15.61 11.38 -31.04
CA ASP A 131 16.53 12.27 -31.74
C ASP A 131 15.77 13.57 -32.01
N SER A 132 16.37 14.70 -31.64
CA SER A 132 15.77 16.04 -31.56
C SER A 132 15.24 16.60 -32.88
N ASP A 133 15.33 15.83 -33.96
CA ASP A 133 15.13 16.26 -35.34
C ASP A 133 13.77 15.82 -35.90
N ALA A 134 12.85 15.38 -35.04
CA ALA A 134 11.47 15.17 -35.44
C ALA A 134 10.81 16.52 -35.78
N GLN A 135 10.93 16.93 -37.05
CA GLN A 135 10.25 18.08 -37.64
C GLN A 135 8.73 17.83 -37.60
N LEU A 136 8.04 18.26 -36.53
CA LEU A 136 6.58 18.31 -36.52
C LEU A 136 6.13 19.29 -37.61
N PRO A 137 4.97 19.03 -38.25
CA PRO A 137 4.37 19.94 -39.21
C PRO A 137 4.23 21.35 -38.64
N GLU A 138 4.39 22.37 -39.49
CA GLU A 138 4.25 23.78 -39.10
C GLU A 138 2.89 24.06 -38.41
N ASP A 139 1.83 23.37 -38.83
CA ASP A 139 0.48 23.51 -38.28
C ASP A 139 0.29 22.94 -36.86
N GLU A 140 1.28 22.22 -36.35
CA GLU A 140 1.32 21.59 -35.01
C GLU A 140 2.36 22.23 -34.10
N ARG A 141 2.88 23.41 -34.50
CA ARG A 141 3.92 24.12 -33.76
C ARG A 141 3.52 25.57 -33.48
N GLY A 142 4.04 26.09 -32.37
CA GLY A 142 3.96 27.51 -32.02
C GLY A 142 2.52 28.06 -32.01
N GLN A 143 2.31 29.17 -32.71
CA GLN A 143 1.03 29.90 -32.74
C GLN A 143 -0.07 29.15 -33.50
N ALA A 144 0.26 28.19 -34.37
CA ALA A 144 -0.76 27.39 -35.06
C ALA A 144 -1.61 26.56 -34.07
N LEU A 145 -1.07 26.25 -32.89
CA LEU A 145 -1.79 25.54 -31.82
C LEU A 145 -2.92 26.37 -31.20
N LEU A 146 -2.91 27.69 -31.36
CA LEU A 146 -3.95 28.57 -30.83
C LEU A 146 -5.33 28.32 -31.46
N LYS A 147 -5.39 27.64 -32.62
CA LYS A 147 -6.66 27.19 -33.23
C LYS A 147 -7.48 26.26 -32.33
N HIS A 148 -6.83 25.61 -31.35
CA HIS A 148 -7.48 24.72 -30.38
C HIS A 148 -7.84 25.42 -29.06
N ALA A 149 -7.42 26.67 -28.89
CA ALA A 149 -7.70 27.42 -27.68
C ALA A 149 -9.16 27.90 -27.66
N GLN A 150 -9.82 27.80 -26.52
CA GLN A 150 -11.16 28.38 -26.34
C GLN A 150 -11.12 29.92 -26.36
N ARG A 151 -10.04 30.51 -25.84
CA ARG A 151 -9.85 31.97 -25.78
C ARG A 151 -8.40 32.33 -26.09
N THR A 152 -8.23 33.35 -26.93
CA THR A 152 -6.92 33.87 -27.34
C THR A 152 -6.97 35.38 -27.40
N PHE A 153 -5.92 36.04 -26.92
CA PHE A 153 -5.78 37.49 -27.00
C PHE A 153 -4.35 37.84 -27.47
N ASN A 154 -4.23 38.70 -28.49
CA ASN A 154 -2.96 39.14 -29.07
C ASN A 154 -1.96 38.01 -29.42
N GLY A 155 -2.44 36.87 -29.89
CA GLY A 155 -1.59 35.73 -30.24
C GLY A 155 -1.09 34.91 -29.04
N PHE A 156 -1.76 35.00 -27.89
CA PHE A 156 -1.50 34.21 -26.70
C PHE A 156 -2.78 33.58 -26.15
N TYR A 157 -2.63 32.53 -25.33
CA TYR A 157 -3.73 31.99 -24.54
C TYR A 157 -4.19 33.01 -23.51
N GLU A 158 -5.48 33.27 -23.47
CA GLU A 158 -6.08 34.12 -22.44
C GLU A 158 -6.51 33.24 -21.27
N VAL A 159 -5.99 33.54 -20.08
CA VAL A 159 -6.36 32.87 -18.82
C VAL A 159 -6.88 33.93 -17.87
N GLU A 160 -8.07 33.73 -17.31
CA GLU A 160 -8.60 34.58 -16.26
C GLU A 160 -7.71 34.43 -15.02
N ALA A 161 -7.03 35.51 -14.64
CA ALA A 161 -6.24 35.52 -13.43
C ALA A 161 -7.17 35.71 -12.22
N ASP A 162 -7.34 34.66 -11.43
CA ASP A 162 -8.05 34.75 -10.16
C ASP A 162 -7.17 35.51 -9.15
N ARG A 163 -7.34 36.83 -9.12
CA ARG A 163 -6.71 37.69 -8.10
C ARG A 163 -7.51 37.53 -6.81
N ARG A 164 -7.13 36.55 -5.99
CA ARG A 164 -7.59 36.49 -4.59
C ARG A 164 -7.18 37.78 -3.86
N SER A 165 -8.17 38.64 -3.60
CA SER A 165 -8.12 39.75 -2.62
C SER A 165 -8.53 39.25 -1.24
#